data_AF-A0A8K9ULW6-F1
#
_entry.id   AF-A0A8K9ULW6-F1
#
_cell.length_a   1.000
_cell.length_b   1.000
_cell.length_c   1.000
_cell.angle_alpha   90.00
_cell.angle_beta   90.00
_cell.angle_gamma   90.00
#
_symmetry.space_group_name_H-M   'P 1'
#
loop_
_entity.id
_entity.type
_entity.pdbx_description
1 polymer ?
#
loop_
_entity_poly.entity_id
_entity_poly.type
_entity_poly.pdbx_seq_one_letter_code
_entity_poly.pdbx_strand_id
1 'polypeptide(L)'
;MNLVCKQKKMCMNEDEEELFSKEIEEIRKFSLGNQLRVGFFGPDASVQTDVSELPTVKLLSDHTAELIKNMDTLKKDIFLKIKFIQAHYESKLQQEAESLYTSMNDKVKSLENHHKEKVKVIRRSYQQQFNDAIHVIRGSYKNYYLKKGENVAAVASETGRLKDLMNEIQEKNLKITCMSEQLREYEERVFTKISCEAVDDPDKEWLRQENQKLQDDIDSMHIVMDQVRNSLEAKEQQLEDLAHNLNDVKAKLEDEKKALQKMTSDYDHLKVQLSIEKDTARNKMKSLKQELEKEIQIIEDFRKSEKLAVEKEVNEKLSAEKEKQKREVLAQEAVLKAQAAEEQPVFQVAEGGEELIQQLNELKKMETLQKQDIEKLQKQLFRCNGIWEKKFEILKASFHAIKDEMFLRQTLQRQAASLQHASVNYMMDSAGSYQSPVYNGFKMPSSYAGTLLPNIGTGGFQKMDRTGEIMDISVLSGRRTDCSGNSFN
;
A
#
# COMPACT_ATOMS: atom_id res chain seq x y z
N MET A 1 -0.15 3.61 14.67
CA MET A 1 0.35 3.17 13.34
C MET A 1 1.30 4.24 12.83
N ASN A 2 2.57 3.90 12.66
CA ASN A 2 3.60 4.82 12.17
C ASN A 2 3.43 4.99 10.66
N LEU A 3 2.73 6.05 10.25
CA LEU A 3 2.65 6.46 8.85
C LEU A 3 3.95 7.18 8.50
N VAL A 4 4.79 6.46 7.76
CA VAL A 4 6.00 6.98 7.11
C VAL A 4 5.59 8.15 6.22
N CYS A 5 5.87 9.36 6.68
CA CYS A 5 5.74 10.58 5.90
C CYS A 5 6.80 10.52 4.78
N LYS A 6 6.44 9.93 3.63
CA LYS A 6 7.19 10.12 2.40
C LYS A 6 7.05 11.60 2.03
N GLN A 7 8.06 12.39 2.38
CA GLN A 7 8.29 13.70 1.78
C GLN A 7 8.39 13.49 0.26
N LYS A 8 7.27 13.67 -0.44
CA LYS A 8 7.27 13.93 -1.87
C LYS A 8 7.89 15.31 -2.02
N LYS A 9 9.21 15.33 -2.15
CA LYS A 9 9.97 16.48 -2.65
C LYS A 9 9.29 16.79 -3.98
N MET A 10 8.55 17.90 -4.06
CA MET A 10 8.11 18.41 -5.35
C MET A 10 9.41 18.77 -6.05
N CYS A 11 9.86 17.84 -6.88
CA CYS A 11 10.90 18.04 -7.86
C CYS A 11 10.39 19.21 -8.70
N MET A 12 10.89 20.42 -8.45
CA MET A 12 11.28 21.21 -9.61
C MET A 12 12.24 20.27 -10.32
N ASN A 13 11.84 19.79 -11.51
CA ASN A 13 12.55 18.72 -12.20
C ASN A 13 14.05 19.05 -12.14
N GLU A 14 14.85 18.22 -11.47
CA GLU A 14 16.31 18.40 -11.43
C GLU A 14 16.83 18.53 -12.88
N ASP A 15 16.12 17.89 -13.81
CA ASP A 15 16.27 18.03 -15.27
C ASP A 15 16.07 19.46 -15.80
N GLU A 16 15.11 20.25 -15.29
CA GLU A 16 14.87 21.64 -15.71
C GLU A 16 15.95 22.57 -15.16
N GLU A 17 16.35 22.43 -13.90
CA GLU A 17 17.41 23.24 -13.31
C GLU A 17 18.78 22.92 -13.93
N GLU A 18 19.01 21.65 -14.30
CA GLU A 18 20.17 21.22 -15.07
C GLU A 18 20.12 21.71 -16.53
N LEU A 19 18.93 21.78 -17.13
CA LEU A 19 18.74 22.33 -18.48
C LEU A 19 19.02 23.84 -18.52
N PHE A 20 18.47 24.61 -17.58
CA PHE A 20 18.77 26.04 -17.44
C PHE A 20 20.25 26.30 -17.19
N SER A 21 20.89 25.45 -16.37
CA SER A 21 22.33 25.56 -16.10
C SER A 21 23.17 25.29 -17.35
N LYS A 22 22.79 24.28 -18.16
CA LYS A 22 23.43 23.97 -19.45
C LYS A 22 23.25 25.10 -20.47
N GLU A 23 22.06 25.68 -20.54
CA GLU A 23 21.75 26.80 -21.44
C GLU A 23 22.56 28.05 -21.05
N ILE A 24 22.68 28.35 -19.75
CA ILE A 24 23.54 29.44 -19.26
C ILE A 24 25.02 29.17 -19.57
N GLU A 25 25.50 27.94 -19.41
CA GLU A 25 26.86 27.57 -19.79
C GLU A 25 27.11 27.68 -21.30
N GLU A 26 26.12 27.34 -22.12
CA GLU A 26 26.18 27.45 -23.56
C GLU A 26 26.22 28.91 -24.02
N ILE A 27 25.35 29.76 -23.47
CA ILE A 27 25.38 31.22 -23.70
C ILE A 27 26.73 31.82 -23.31
N ARG A 28 27.31 31.39 -22.18
CA ARG A 28 28.63 31.87 -21.72
C ARG A 28 29.77 31.50 -22.68
N LYS A 29 29.67 30.38 -23.41
CA LYS A 29 30.68 29.96 -24.41
C LYS A 29 30.69 30.85 -25.65
N PHE A 30 29.54 31.43 -26.02
CA PHE A 30 29.42 32.31 -27.19
C PHE A 30 29.74 33.79 -26.90
N SER A 31 29.94 34.16 -25.64
CA SER A 31 30.30 35.53 -25.28
C SER A 31 31.73 35.86 -25.72
N LEU A 32 31.87 36.87 -26.57
CA LEU A 32 33.15 37.29 -27.17
C LEU A 32 34.20 37.67 -26.12
N GLY A 33 33.79 38.29 -25.01
CA GLY A 33 34.68 38.64 -23.88
C GLY A 33 35.18 37.43 -23.09
N ASN A 34 34.46 36.30 -23.11
CA ASN A 34 34.95 35.05 -22.52
C ASN A 34 35.89 34.28 -23.46
N GLN A 35 35.89 34.61 -24.75
CA GLN A 35 36.77 34.03 -25.76
C GLN A 35 38.09 34.81 -25.91
N LEU A 36 38.09 36.11 -25.59
CA LEU A 36 39.28 36.95 -25.52
C LEU A 36 40.10 36.56 -24.28
N ARG A 37 41.38 36.21 -24.48
CA ARG A 37 42.34 35.94 -23.41
C ARG A 37 43.41 37.03 -23.38
N VAL A 38 43.75 37.51 -22.20
CA VAL A 38 44.94 38.36 -21.99
C VAL A 38 46.05 37.51 -21.40
N GLY A 39 47.10 37.32 -22.20
CA GLY A 39 48.28 36.55 -21.83
C GLY A 39 47.97 35.08 -21.50
N PHE A 40 48.80 34.47 -20.65
CA PHE A 40 48.71 33.05 -20.30
C PHE A 40 47.74 32.76 -19.13
N PHE A 41 47.20 33.80 -18.46
CA PHE A 41 46.62 33.66 -17.12
C PHE A 41 45.14 34.04 -16.97
N GLY A 42 44.43 34.56 -17.99
CA GLY A 42 42.99 34.81 -17.79
C GLY A 42 42.17 35.19 -19.03
N PRO A 43 40.85 34.95 -19.00
CA PRO A 43 39.89 35.59 -19.90
C PRO A 43 39.83 37.10 -19.63
N ASP A 44 39.80 37.89 -20.68
CA ASP A 44 39.63 39.34 -20.60
C ASP A 44 38.16 39.71 -20.75
N ALA A 45 37.44 39.61 -19.64
CA ALA A 45 36.07 40.07 -19.53
C ALA A 45 36.01 41.58 -19.25
N SER A 46 36.90 42.40 -19.83
CA SER A 46 36.76 43.85 -19.78
C SER A 46 35.61 44.27 -20.69
N VAL A 47 34.42 44.46 -20.11
CA VAL A 47 33.35 45.17 -20.80
C VAL A 47 33.74 46.64 -20.83
N GLN A 48 33.81 47.21 -22.02
CA GLN A 48 34.04 48.64 -22.25
C GLN A 48 32.82 49.41 -21.70
N THR A 49 32.76 49.58 -20.39
CA THR A 49 31.64 50.22 -19.68
C THR A 49 32.09 51.64 -19.38
N ASP A 50 31.45 52.63 -20.00
CA ASP A 50 31.78 54.03 -19.74
C ASP A 50 31.32 54.43 -18.33
N VAL A 51 32.02 55.38 -17.71
CA VAL A 51 31.72 55.83 -16.33
C VAL A 51 30.27 56.34 -16.20
N SER A 52 29.69 56.86 -17.28
CA SER A 52 28.28 57.29 -17.36
C SER A 52 27.27 56.14 -17.31
N GLU A 53 27.67 54.91 -17.61
CA GLU A 53 26.79 53.74 -17.63
C GLU A 53 26.75 53.00 -16.28
N LEU A 54 27.77 53.20 -15.44
CA LEU A 54 27.88 52.57 -14.11
C LEU A 54 26.64 52.79 -13.20
N PRO A 55 26.03 53.99 -13.11
CA PRO A 55 24.83 54.18 -12.29
C PRO A 55 23.64 53.35 -12.77
N THR A 56 23.47 53.23 -14.09
CA THR A 56 22.40 52.44 -14.70
C THR A 56 22.63 50.94 -14.48
N VAL A 57 23.87 50.46 -14.63
CA VAL A 57 24.24 49.08 -14.31
C VAL A 57 24.01 48.77 -12.83
N LYS A 58 24.34 49.72 -11.94
CA LYS A 58 24.10 49.56 -10.50
C LYS A 58 22.60 49.49 -10.18
N LEU A 59 21.78 50.35 -10.79
CA LEU A 59 20.32 50.32 -10.65
C LEU A 59 19.73 49.00 -11.15
N LEU A 60 20.19 48.49 -12.30
CA LEU A 60 19.77 47.19 -12.83
C LEU A 60 20.18 46.04 -11.90
N SER A 61 21.39 46.08 -11.34
CA SER A 61 21.87 45.12 -10.34
C SER A 61 20.99 45.11 -9.10
N ASP A 62 20.63 46.30 -8.59
CA ASP A 62 19.79 46.45 -7.40
C ASP A 62 18.35 45.95 -7.65
N HIS A 63 17.74 46.31 -8.78
CA HIS A 63 16.43 45.78 -9.17
C HIS A 63 16.45 44.25 -9.39
N THR A 64 17.53 43.72 -9.96
CA THR A 64 17.69 42.26 -10.14
C THR A 64 17.78 41.56 -8.79
N ALA A 65 18.53 42.12 -7.84
CA ALA A 65 18.64 41.59 -6.49
C ALA A 65 17.29 41.63 -5.74
N GLU A 66 16.52 42.72 -5.89
CA GLU A 66 15.18 42.83 -5.33
C GLU A 66 14.22 41.81 -5.94
N LEU A 67 14.26 41.62 -7.26
CA LEU A 67 13.43 40.64 -7.95
C LEU A 67 13.73 39.20 -7.50
N ILE A 68 15.01 38.87 -7.32
CA ILE A 68 15.42 37.56 -6.77
C ILE A 68 14.84 37.35 -5.37
N LYS A 69 14.93 38.37 -4.50
CA LYS A 69 14.36 38.31 -3.15
C LYS A 69 12.84 38.14 -3.16
N ASN A 70 12.14 38.82 -4.06
CA ASN A 70 10.70 38.69 -4.23
C ASN A 70 10.33 37.29 -4.75
N MET A 71 11.10 36.76 -5.69
CA MET A 71 10.93 35.40 -6.20
C MET A 71 11.12 34.35 -5.10
N ASP A 72 12.14 34.48 -4.25
CA ASP A 72 12.37 33.56 -3.14
C ASP A 72 11.26 33.63 -2.09
N THR A 73 10.71 34.81 -1.85
CA THR A 73 9.57 35.01 -0.95
C THR A 73 8.32 34.33 -1.51
N LEU A 74 8.06 34.49 -2.81
CA LEU A 74 6.93 33.86 -3.48
C LEU A 74 7.07 32.32 -3.51
N LYS A 75 8.28 31.80 -3.77
CA LYS A 75 8.55 30.35 -3.70
C LYS A 75 8.21 29.77 -2.32
N LYS A 76 8.58 30.47 -1.24
CA LYS A 76 8.24 30.08 0.13
C LYS A 76 6.73 30.12 0.38
N ASP A 77 6.05 31.17 -0.05
CA ASP A 77 4.58 31.29 0.11
C ASP A 77 3.83 30.17 -0.64
N ILE A 78 4.21 29.89 -1.89
CA ILE A 78 3.64 28.78 -2.67
C ILE A 78 3.88 27.44 -1.96
N PHE A 79 5.09 27.20 -1.47
CA PHE A 79 5.41 25.98 -0.73
C PHE A 79 4.53 25.83 0.52
N LEU A 80 4.32 26.91 1.28
CA LEU A 80 3.44 26.92 2.44
C LEU A 80 1.98 26.66 2.05
N LYS A 81 1.47 27.29 0.98
CA LYS A 81 0.11 27.05 0.48
C LYS A 81 -0.10 25.60 0.06
N ILE A 82 0.88 24.99 -0.64
CA ILE A 82 0.81 23.57 -1.00
C ILE A 82 0.70 22.69 0.25
N LYS A 83 1.54 22.95 1.27
CA LYS A 83 1.50 22.21 2.53
C LYS A 83 0.18 22.41 3.29
N PHE A 84 -0.34 23.63 3.30
CA PHE A 84 -1.62 23.95 3.90
C PHE A 84 -2.77 23.20 3.22
N ILE A 85 -2.83 23.24 1.88
CA ILE A 85 -3.85 22.54 1.10
C ILE A 85 -3.75 21.03 1.34
N GLN A 86 -2.55 20.47 1.33
CA GLN A 86 -2.33 19.05 1.62
C GLN A 86 -2.87 18.68 3.01
N ALA A 87 -2.48 19.42 4.05
CA ALA A 87 -2.93 19.17 5.42
C ALA A 87 -4.45 19.31 5.56
N HIS A 88 -5.05 20.30 4.88
CA HIS A 88 -6.50 20.50 4.89
C HIS A 88 -7.24 19.32 4.25
N TYR A 89 -6.77 18.80 3.10
CA TYR A 89 -7.36 17.62 2.48
C TYR A 89 -7.18 16.35 3.32
N GLU A 90 -6.01 16.16 3.92
CA GLU A 90 -5.75 15.03 4.84
C GLU A 90 -6.70 15.08 6.05
N SER A 91 -6.88 16.26 6.66
CA SER A 91 -7.79 16.44 7.79
C SER A 91 -9.25 16.18 7.40
N LYS A 92 -9.69 16.66 6.23
CA LYS A 92 -11.07 16.43 5.77
C LYS A 92 -11.32 14.95 5.46
N LEU A 93 -10.36 14.28 4.83
CA LEU A 93 -10.45 12.85 4.55
C LEU A 93 -10.54 12.04 5.84
N GLN A 94 -9.74 12.39 6.85
CA GLN A 94 -9.78 11.76 8.16
C GLN A 94 -11.14 11.95 8.85
N GLN A 95 -11.69 13.17 8.82
CA GLN A 95 -13.00 13.47 9.41
C GLN A 95 -14.13 12.66 8.75
N GLU A 96 -14.15 12.58 7.41
CA GLU A 96 -15.15 11.78 6.69
C GLU A 96 -15.02 10.28 6.98
N ALA A 97 -13.79 9.78 7.08
CA ALA A 97 -13.53 8.39 7.44
C ALA A 97 -14.02 8.06 8.87
N GLU A 98 -13.77 8.96 9.83
CA GLU A 98 -14.23 8.82 11.22
C GLU A 98 -15.76 8.90 11.33
N SER A 99 -16.38 9.82 10.58
CA SER A 99 -17.83 9.94 10.48
C SER A 99 -18.48 8.65 9.95
N LEU A 100 -17.92 8.10 8.85
CA LEU A 100 -18.39 6.85 8.26
C LEU A 100 -18.19 5.67 9.22
N TYR A 101 -17.03 5.57 9.87
CA TYR A 101 -16.74 4.53 10.85
C TYR A 101 -17.74 4.56 12.01
N THR A 102 -18.02 5.74 12.56
CA THR A 102 -18.97 5.93 13.65
C THR A 102 -20.39 5.54 13.22
N SER A 103 -20.85 6.05 12.07
CA SER A 103 -22.18 5.75 11.52
C SER A 103 -22.38 4.25 11.26
N MET A 104 -21.37 3.57 10.69
CA MET A 104 -21.45 2.14 10.42
C MET A 104 -21.47 1.32 11.72
N ASN A 105 -20.63 1.65 12.69
CA ASN A 105 -20.63 0.99 14.00
C ASN A 105 -21.97 1.19 14.73
N ASP A 106 -22.55 2.38 14.68
CA ASP A 106 -23.86 2.66 15.27
C ASP A 106 -24.95 1.83 14.60
N LYS A 107 -24.89 1.68 13.27
CA LYS A 107 -25.83 0.84 12.54
C LYS A 107 -25.70 -0.64 12.92
N VAL A 108 -24.49 -1.16 13.04
CA VAL A 108 -24.21 -2.54 13.49
C VAL A 108 -24.76 -2.73 14.91
N LYS A 109 -24.46 -1.81 15.83
CA LYS A 109 -24.94 -1.87 17.21
C LYS A 109 -26.47 -1.83 17.30
N SER A 110 -27.13 -1.02 16.47
CA SER A 110 -28.59 -0.98 16.36
C SER A 110 -29.17 -2.33 15.90
N LEU A 111 -28.56 -2.96 14.89
CA LEU A 111 -28.98 -4.28 14.40
C LEU A 111 -28.79 -5.37 15.46
N GLU A 112 -27.66 -5.37 16.17
CA GLU A 112 -27.42 -6.29 17.28
C GLU A 112 -28.46 -6.14 18.39
N ASN A 113 -28.79 -4.90 18.76
CA ASN A 113 -29.80 -4.62 19.77
C ASN A 113 -31.19 -5.09 19.31
N HIS A 114 -31.56 -4.86 18.06
CA HIS A 114 -32.80 -5.36 17.48
C HIS A 114 -32.87 -6.88 17.50
N HIS A 115 -31.79 -7.56 17.12
CA HIS A 115 -31.71 -9.01 17.20
C HIS A 115 -31.83 -9.52 18.63
N LYS A 116 -31.10 -8.91 19.58
CA LYS A 116 -31.20 -9.24 21.01
C LYS A 116 -32.64 -9.09 21.52
N GLU A 117 -33.37 -8.05 21.12
CA GLU A 117 -34.76 -7.88 21.53
C GLU A 117 -35.69 -8.91 20.89
N LYS A 118 -35.53 -9.22 19.58
CA LYS A 118 -36.27 -10.31 18.93
C LYS A 118 -36.09 -11.64 19.66
N VAL A 119 -34.86 -11.98 20.03
CA VAL A 119 -34.56 -13.20 20.79
C VAL A 119 -35.25 -13.18 22.16
N LYS A 120 -35.25 -12.04 22.87
CA LYS A 120 -35.98 -11.91 24.14
C LYS A 120 -37.48 -12.10 23.96
N VAL A 121 -38.08 -11.50 22.93
CA VAL A 121 -39.51 -11.64 22.64
C VAL A 121 -39.86 -13.10 22.34
N ILE A 122 -39.07 -13.78 21.50
CA ILE A 122 -39.24 -15.21 21.18
C ILE A 122 -39.14 -16.06 22.44
N ARG A 123 -38.13 -15.82 23.28
CA ARG A 123 -37.95 -16.55 24.55
C ARG A 123 -39.14 -16.34 25.50
N ARG A 124 -39.61 -15.10 25.66
CA ARG A 124 -40.79 -14.79 26.49
C ARG A 124 -42.05 -15.48 25.94
N SER A 125 -42.25 -15.46 24.62
CA SER A 125 -43.39 -16.11 23.97
C SER A 125 -43.40 -17.62 24.21
N TYR A 126 -42.28 -18.31 23.98
CA TYR A 126 -42.20 -19.75 24.25
C TYR A 126 -42.37 -20.06 25.74
N GLN A 127 -41.77 -19.27 26.63
CA GLN A 127 -41.97 -19.45 28.07
C GLN A 127 -43.45 -19.30 28.47
N GLN A 128 -44.15 -18.34 27.89
CA GLN A 128 -45.59 -18.18 28.10
C GLN A 128 -46.37 -19.38 27.58
N GLN A 129 -46.10 -19.83 26.36
CA GLN A 129 -46.73 -21.03 25.78
C GLN A 129 -46.51 -22.27 26.65
N PHE A 130 -45.30 -22.45 27.20
CA PHE A 130 -45.01 -23.53 28.13
C PHE A 130 -45.83 -23.41 29.43
N ASN A 131 -45.92 -22.21 30.00
CA ASN A 131 -46.72 -21.98 31.20
C ASN A 131 -48.22 -22.24 30.94
N ASP A 132 -48.74 -21.78 29.81
CA ASP A 132 -50.13 -21.98 29.40
C ASP A 132 -50.44 -23.47 29.22
N ALA A 133 -49.55 -24.22 28.56
CA ALA A 133 -49.67 -25.67 28.41
C ALA A 133 -49.67 -26.39 29.78
N ILE A 134 -48.79 -25.99 30.71
CA ILE A 134 -48.78 -26.53 32.08
C ILE A 134 -50.11 -26.23 32.79
N HIS A 135 -50.66 -25.03 32.62
CA HIS A 135 -51.96 -24.66 33.20
C HIS A 135 -53.11 -25.50 32.64
N VAL A 136 -53.15 -25.74 31.32
CA VAL A 136 -54.12 -26.62 30.67
C VAL A 136 -54.03 -28.04 31.22
N ILE A 137 -52.81 -28.59 31.32
CA ILE A 137 -52.58 -29.93 31.89
C ILE A 137 -53.06 -29.99 33.35
N ARG A 138 -52.70 -29.01 34.19
CA ARG A 138 -53.17 -28.99 35.59
C ARG A 138 -54.70 -28.93 35.69
N GLY A 139 -55.34 -28.14 34.83
CA GLY A 139 -56.80 -28.06 34.75
C GLY A 139 -57.44 -29.38 34.31
N SER A 140 -56.88 -30.03 33.29
CA SER A 140 -57.39 -31.31 32.80
C SER A 140 -57.23 -32.44 33.83
N TYR A 141 -56.08 -32.51 34.52
CA TYR A 141 -55.88 -33.46 35.63
C TYR A 141 -56.88 -33.23 36.77
N LYS A 142 -57.11 -31.98 37.17
CA LYS A 142 -58.11 -31.64 38.21
C LYS A 142 -59.51 -32.11 37.80
N ASN A 143 -59.91 -31.83 36.55
CA ASN A 143 -61.21 -32.23 36.01
C ASN A 143 -61.36 -33.75 35.89
N TYR A 144 -60.30 -34.47 35.51
CA TYR A 144 -60.30 -35.93 35.43
C TYR A 144 -60.65 -36.57 36.78
N TYR A 145 -60.03 -36.12 37.87
CA TYR A 145 -60.31 -36.66 39.20
C TYR A 145 -61.68 -36.27 39.74
N LEU A 146 -62.16 -35.05 39.46
CA LEU A 146 -63.55 -34.64 39.76
C LEU A 146 -64.56 -35.54 39.05
N LYS A 147 -64.38 -35.76 37.75
CA LYS A 147 -65.26 -36.61 36.93
C LYS A 147 -65.18 -38.10 37.29
N LYS A 148 -64.02 -38.59 37.73
CA LYS A 148 -63.88 -39.95 38.27
C LYS A 148 -64.64 -40.12 39.59
N GLY A 149 -64.68 -39.10 40.45
CA GLY A 149 -65.52 -39.09 41.65
C GLY A 149 -67.02 -39.15 41.34
N GLU A 150 -67.47 -38.43 40.30
CA GLU A 150 -68.87 -38.45 39.83
C GLU A 150 -69.25 -39.78 39.16
N ASN A 151 -68.35 -40.37 38.36
CA ASN A 151 -68.61 -41.64 37.68
C ASN A 151 -68.69 -42.85 38.63
N VAL A 152 -68.02 -42.81 39.80
CA VAL A 152 -68.17 -43.88 40.82
C VAL A 152 -69.61 -43.95 41.35
N ALA A 153 -70.36 -42.84 41.34
CA ALA A 153 -71.79 -42.83 41.68
C ALA A 153 -72.69 -43.37 40.55
N ALA A 154 -72.29 -43.24 39.29
CA ALA A 154 -73.08 -43.68 38.12
C ALA A 154 -72.87 -45.18 37.76
N VAL A 155 -71.67 -45.73 37.99
CA VAL A 155 -71.32 -47.12 37.63
C VAL A 155 -72.14 -48.17 38.40
N ALA A 156 -72.68 -47.82 39.58
CA ALA A 156 -73.59 -48.70 40.32
C ALA A 156 -74.93 -48.97 39.59
N SER A 157 -75.38 -48.05 38.72
CA SER A 157 -76.64 -48.19 37.95
C SER A 157 -76.45 -48.86 36.59
N GLU A 158 -75.26 -48.76 35.97
CA GLU A 158 -75.04 -49.19 34.57
C GLU A 158 -74.67 -50.69 34.44
N THR A 159 -74.32 -51.36 35.54
CA THR A 159 -73.84 -52.76 35.52
C THR A 159 -74.94 -53.76 35.13
N GLY A 160 -76.21 -53.46 35.41
CA GLY A 160 -77.36 -54.27 34.98
C GLY A 160 -77.66 -54.13 33.48
N ARG A 161 -77.67 -52.88 32.99
CA ARG A 161 -77.93 -52.55 31.58
C ARG A 161 -76.89 -53.13 30.64
N LEU A 162 -75.63 -53.21 31.08
CA LEU A 162 -74.55 -53.85 30.31
C LEU A 162 -74.80 -55.35 30.10
N LYS A 163 -75.41 -56.02 31.08
CA LYS A 163 -75.70 -57.46 31.02
C LYS A 163 -76.85 -57.75 30.06
N ASP A 164 -77.88 -56.91 30.06
CA ASP A 164 -79.01 -57.01 29.14
C ASP A 164 -78.57 -56.76 27.68
N LEU A 165 -77.75 -55.74 27.45
CA LEU A 165 -77.16 -55.48 26.13
C LEU A 165 -76.24 -56.61 25.66
N MET A 166 -75.51 -57.26 26.57
CA MET A 166 -74.65 -58.40 26.21
C MET A 166 -75.47 -59.62 25.76
N ASN A 167 -76.61 -59.87 26.41
CA ASN A 167 -77.54 -60.91 25.99
C ASN A 167 -78.19 -60.58 24.63
N GLU A 168 -78.59 -59.31 24.42
CA GLU A 168 -79.18 -58.85 23.16
C GLU A 168 -78.18 -58.92 21.99
N ILE A 169 -76.90 -58.61 22.24
CA ILE A 169 -75.82 -58.75 21.25
C ILE A 169 -75.60 -60.23 20.91
N GLN A 170 -75.62 -61.14 21.90
CA GLN A 170 -75.49 -62.57 21.64
C GLN A 170 -76.65 -63.11 20.80
N GLU A 171 -77.88 -62.68 21.08
CA GLU A 171 -79.06 -63.06 20.30
C GLU A 171 -78.99 -62.53 18.85
N LYS A 172 -78.60 -61.26 18.68
CA LYS A 172 -78.38 -60.66 17.35
C LYS A 172 -77.23 -61.33 16.60
N ASN A 173 -76.16 -61.73 17.27
CA ASN A 173 -75.05 -62.46 16.65
C ASN A 173 -75.50 -63.83 16.13
N LEU A 174 -76.29 -64.58 16.90
CA LEU A 174 -76.88 -65.84 16.42
C LEU A 174 -77.78 -65.62 15.20
N LYS A 175 -78.54 -64.52 15.18
CA LYS A 175 -79.35 -64.14 14.03
C LYS A 175 -78.50 -63.78 12.80
N ILE A 176 -77.41 -63.03 12.99
CA ILE A 176 -76.44 -62.70 11.94
C ILE A 176 -75.84 -63.98 11.39
N THR A 177 -75.39 -64.92 12.23
CA THR A 177 -74.84 -66.21 11.77
C THR A 177 -75.84 -66.97 10.90
N CYS A 178 -77.11 -67.07 11.32
CA CYS A 178 -78.15 -67.72 10.53
C CYS A 178 -78.42 -67.02 9.19
N MET A 179 -78.40 -65.68 9.18
CA MET A 179 -78.59 -64.90 7.95
C MET A 179 -77.37 -64.92 7.03
N SER A 180 -76.16 -64.97 7.58
CA SER A 180 -74.91 -65.11 6.82
C SER A 180 -74.80 -66.49 6.16
N GLU A 181 -75.27 -67.55 6.83
CA GLU A 181 -75.33 -68.89 6.24
C GLU A 181 -76.29 -68.92 5.04
N GLN A 182 -77.44 -68.25 5.16
CA GLN A 182 -78.41 -68.07 4.07
C GLN A 182 -77.84 -67.20 2.93
N LEU A 183 -77.17 -66.09 3.26
CA LEU A 183 -76.50 -65.26 2.27
C LEU A 183 -75.41 -66.04 1.53
N ARG A 184 -74.62 -66.88 2.22
CA ARG A 184 -73.61 -67.73 1.60
C ARG A 184 -74.23 -68.74 0.62
N GLU A 185 -75.38 -69.33 0.95
CA GLU A 185 -76.12 -70.21 0.01
C GLU A 185 -76.72 -69.46 -1.19
N TYR A 186 -77.04 -68.17 -1.03
CA TYR A 186 -77.43 -67.31 -2.15
C TYR A 186 -76.22 -66.83 -2.95
N GLU A 187 -75.10 -66.51 -2.30
CA GLU A 187 -73.83 -66.10 -2.90
C GLU A 187 -73.20 -67.24 -3.69
N GLU A 188 -73.19 -68.49 -3.23
CA GLU A 188 -72.74 -69.64 -4.04
C GLU A 188 -73.60 -69.81 -5.29
N ARG A 189 -74.91 -69.58 -5.18
CA ARG A 189 -75.87 -69.65 -6.30
C ARG A 189 -75.70 -68.49 -7.29
N VAL A 190 -75.30 -67.33 -6.79
CA VAL A 190 -75.01 -66.10 -7.54
C VAL A 190 -73.59 -66.11 -8.11
N PHE A 191 -72.60 -66.75 -7.46
CA PHE A 191 -71.21 -66.88 -7.90
C PHE A 191 -71.10 -67.80 -9.13
N THR A 192 -71.93 -68.86 -9.21
CA THR A 192 -72.13 -69.60 -10.47
C THR A 192 -72.84 -68.80 -11.58
N LYS A 193 -73.41 -67.62 -11.27
CA LYS A 193 -74.10 -66.74 -12.23
C LYS A 193 -73.31 -65.44 -12.55
N ILE A 194 -72.37 -65.03 -11.69
CA ILE A 194 -71.51 -63.84 -11.82
C ILE A 194 -70.11 -64.20 -12.37
N SER A 195 -69.85 -65.44 -12.78
CA SER A 195 -68.65 -65.73 -13.60
C SER A 195 -68.72 -65.13 -15.02
N CYS A 196 -69.77 -64.38 -15.38
CA CYS A 196 -69.95 -63.76 -16.70
C CYS A 196 -70.02 -62.22 -16.71
N GLU A 197 -69.88 -61.51 -15.59
CA GLU A 197 -69.94 -60.04 -15.57
C GLU A 197 -68.78 -59.45 -14.76
N ALA A 198 -67.60 -59.42 -15.37
CA ALA A 198 -66.53 -58.53 -14.96
C ALA A 198 -66.94 -57.11 -15.33
N VAL A 199 -67.50 -56.38 -14.38
CA VAL A 199 -67.78 -54.95 -14.53
C VAL A 199 -66.47 -54.20 -14.33
N ASP A 200 -65.97 -53.59 -15.42
CA ASP A 200 -64.86 -52.66 -15.38
C ASP A 200 -65.26 -51.42 -14.59
N ASP A 201 -64.63 -51.25 -13.42
CA ASP A 201 -64.78 -50.09 -12.56
C ASP A 201 -63.89 -48.93 -13.06
N PRO A 202 -64.45 -47.81 -13.56
CA PRO A 202 -63.68 -46.69 -14.09
C PRO A 202 -62.79 -46.00 -13.06
N ASP A 203 -63.12 -46.07 -11.76
CA ASP A 203 -62.30 -45.47 -10.70
C ASP A 203 -60.96 -46.20 -10.54
N LYS A 204 -60.94 -47.49 -10.86
CA LYS A 204 -59.73 -48.33 -10.83
C LYS A 204 -58.73 -47.94 -11.91
N GLU A 205 -59.21 -47.52 -13.08
CA GLU A 205 -58.35 -47.09 -14.18
C GLU A 205 -57.78 -45.69 -13.93
N TRP A 206 -58.57 -44.78 -13.35
CA TRP A 206 -58.08 -43.47 -12.94
C TRP A 206 -56.97 -43.57 -11.88
N LEU A 207 -57.16 -44.42 -10.86
CA LEU A 207 -56.15 -44.66 -9.83
C LEU A 207 -54.85 -45.27 -10.42
N ARG A 208 -54.95 -46.09 -11.46
CA ARG A 208 -53.76 -46.62 -12.16
C ARG A 208 -53.01 -45.51 -12.89
N GLN A 209 -53.73 -44.64 -13.59
CA GLN A 209 -53.14 -43.53 -14.33
C GLN A 209 -52.43 -42.54 -13.39
N GLU A 210 -53.05 -42.20 -12.25
CA GLU A 210 -52.44 -41.28 -11.29
C GLU A 210 -51.20 -41.90 -10.61
N ASN A 211 -51.23 -43.19 -10.27
CA ASN A 211 -50.04 -43.88 -9.76
C ASN A 211 -48.90 -43.92 -10.79
N GLN A 212 -49.21 -44.13 -12.08
CA GLN A 212 -48.21 -44.07 -13.13
C GLN A 212 -47.58 -42.69 -13.23
N LYS A 213 -48.39 -41.63 -13.16
CA LYS A 213 -47.90 -40.25 -13.19
C LYS A 213 -47.00 -39.92 -11.98
N LEU A 214 -47.40 -40.35 -10.78
CA LEU A 214 -46.58 -40.18 -9.58
C LEU A 214 -45.25 -40.94 -9.69
N GLN A 215 -45.26 -42.12 -10.32
CA GLN A 215 -44.05 -42.88 -10.58
C GLN A 215 -43.13 -42.14 -11.56
N ASP A 216 -43.67 -41.60 -12.65
CA ASP A 216 -42.91 -40.81 -13.63
C ASP A 216 -42.30 -39.54 -12.98
N ASP A 217 -43.03 -38.88 -12.09
CA ASP A 217 -42.55 -37.71 -11.33
C ASP A 217 -41.42 -38.09 -10.36
N ILE A 218 -41.51 -39.24 -9.70
CA ILE A 218 -40.47 -39.78 -8.82
C ILE A 218 -39.19 -40.06 -9.64
N ASP A 219 -39.31 -40.70 -10.80
CA ASP A 219 -38.16 -41.02 -11.66
C ASP A 219 -37.50 -39.74 -12.20
N SER A 220 -38.30 -38.74 -12.58
CA SER A 220 -37.81 -37.41 -12.97
C SER A 220 -37.05 -36.71 -11.84
N MET A 221 -37.55 -36.77 -10.60
CA MET A 221 -36.87 -36.22 -9.42
C MET A 221 -35.54 -36.91 -9.15
N HIS A 222 -35.45 -38.24 -9.32
CA HIS A 222 -34.18 -38.98 -9.18
C HIS A 222 -33.12 -38.51 -10.18
N ILE A 223 -33.50 -38.29 -11.45
CA ILE A 223 -32.58 -37.78 -12.47
C ILE A 223 -32.02 -36.40 -12.07
N VAL A 224 -32.87 -35.51 -11.55
CA VAL A 224 -32.43 -34.19 -11.07
C VAL A 224 -31.50 -34.33 -9.86
N MET A 225 -31.80 -35.26 -8.95
CA MET A 225 -30.98 -35.53 -7.78
C MET A 225 -29.56 -36.00 -8.18
N ASP A 226 -29.46 -36.90 -9.15
CA ASP A 226 -28.18 -37.39 -9.68
C ASP A 226 -27.39 -36.27 -10.39
N GLN A 227 -28.06 -35.41 -11.16
CA GLN A 227 -27.42 -34.24 -11.77
C GLN A 227 -26.83 -33.29 -10.73
N VAL A 228 -27.58 -33.00 -9.66
CA VAL A 228 -27.10 -32.16 -8.56
C VAL A 228 -25.94 -32.82 -7.83
N ARG A 229 -26.01 -34.13 -7.58
CA ARG A 229 -24.95 -34.90 -6.93
C ARG A 229 -23.65 -34.85 -7.74
N ASN A 230 -23.71 -35.11 -9.05
CA ASN A 230 -22.55 -35.07 -9.93
C ASN A 230 -21.96 -33.65 -10.03
N SER A 231 -22.83 -32.62 -10.07
CA SER A 231 -22.38 -31.23 -10.04
C SER A 231 -21.70 -30.85 -8.72
N LEU A 232 -22.15 -31.41 -7.60
CA LEU A 232 -21.55 -31.19 -6.30
C LEU A 232 -20.16 -31.86 -6.22
N GLU A 233 -20.05 -33.11 -6.64
CA GLU A 233 -18.78 -33.87 -6.67
C GLU A 233 -17.73 -33.17 -7.56
N ALA A 234 -18.14 -32.68 -8.74
CA ALA A 234 -17.25 -31.90 -9.61
C ALA A 234 -16.77 -30.59 -8.95
N LYS A 235 -17.62 -29.94 -8.14
CA LYS A 235 -17.26 -28.74 -7.39
C LYS A 235 -16.35 -29.04 -6.20
N GLU A 236 -16.55 -30.16 -5.52
CA GLU A 236 -15.67 -30.64 -4.46
C GLU A 236 -14.26 -30.94 -5.00
N GLN A 237 -14.15 -31.61 -6.15
CA GLN A 237 -12.87 -31.86 -6.81
C GLN A 237 -12.15 -30.54 -7.18
N GLN A 238 -12.87 -29.56 -7.72
CA GLN A 238 -12.32 -28.23 -8.01
C GLN A 238 -11.80 -27.52 -6.75
N LEU A 239 -12.50 -27.67 -5.62
CA LEU A 239 -12.05 -27.11 -4.34
C LEU A 239 -10.78 -27.78 -3.83
N GLU A 240 -10.65 -29.10 -4.00
CA GLU A 240 -9.46 -29.86 -3.62
C GLU A 240 -8.24 -29.46 -4.47
N ASP A 241 -8.40 -29.33 -5.78
CA ASP A 241 -7.33 -28.87 -6.69
C ASP A 241 -6.88 -27.44 -6.34
N LEU A 242 -7.83 -26.55 -6.04
CA LEU A 242 -7.51 -25.19 -5.59
C LEU A 242 -6.80 -25.18 -4.24
N ALA A 243 -7.18 -26.06 -3.32
CA ALA A 243 -6.52 -26.21 -2.03
C ALA A 243 -5.07 -26.71 -2.19
N HIS A 244 -4.84 -27.64 -3.12
CA HIS A 244 -3.48 -28.10 -3.46
C HIS A 244 -2.63 -26.96 -4.03
N ASN A 245 -3.15 -26.21 -5.00
CA ASN A 245 -2.44 -25.05 -5.57
C ASN A 245 -2.14 -23.96 -4.52
N LEU A 246 -3.05 -23.72 -3.58
CA LEU A 246 -2.84 -22.76 -2.49
C LEU A 246 -1.70 -23.22 -1.58
N ASN A 247 -1.64 -24.51 -1.25
CA ASN A 247 -0.56 -25.08 -0.46
C ASN A 247 0.80 -24.97 -1.17
N ASP A 248 0.86 -25.21 -2.48
CA ASP A 248 2.09 -25.06 -3.27
C ASP A 248 2.59 -23.61 -3.31
N VAL A 249 1.69 -22.65 -3.53
CA VAL A 249 2.04 -21.22 -3.50
C VAL A 249 2.51 -20.81 -2.11
N LYS A 250 1.87 -21.34 -1.05
CA LYS A 250 2.28 -21.10 0.33
C LYS A 250 3.67 -21.67 0.63
N ALA A 251 4.00 -22.86 0.12
CA ALA A 251 5.32 -23.45 0.27
C ALA A 251 6.40 -22.60 -0.43
N LYS A 252 6.16 -22.19 -1.68
CA LYS A 252 7.07 -21.29 -2.42
C LYS A 252 7.29 -19.96 -1.71
N LEU A 253 6.22 -19.37 -1.17
CA LEU A 253 6.30 -18.12 -0.42
C LEU A 253 7.16 -18.27 0.84
N GLU A 254 7.06 -19.38 1.56
CA GLU A 254 7.88 -19.61 2.76
C GLU A 254 9.36 -19.82 2.41
N ASP A 255 9.66 -20.45 1.28
CA ASP A 255 11.04 -20.58 0.80
C ASP A 255 11.63 -19.25 0.32
N GLU A 256 10.87 -18.43 -0.40
CA GLU A 256 11.27 -17.06 -0.76
C GLU A 256 11.51 -16.19 0.47
N LYS A 257 10.65 -16.30 1.49
CA LYS A 257 10.81 -15.59 2.77
C LYS A 257 12.09 -16.00 3.49
N LYS A 258 12.43 -17.29 3.54
CA LYS A 258 13.71 -17.77 4.08
C LYS A 258 14.90 -17.21 3.29
N ALA A 259 14.82 -17.19 1.96
CA ALA A 259 15.86 -16.62 1.11
C ALA A 259 16.07 -15.12 1.37
N LEU A 260 14.99 -14.35 1.47
CA LEU A 260 15.03 -12.93 1.81
C LEU A 260 15.63 -12.68 3.19
N GLN A 261 15.28 -13.50 4.19
CA GLN A 261 15.84 -13.40 5.53
C GLN A 261 17.36 -13.64 5.52
N LYS A 262 17.84 -14.63 4.74
CA LYS A 262 19.28 -14.89 4.56
C LYS A 262 19.99 -13.71 3.87
N MET A 263 19.42 -13.19 2.78
CA MET A 263 20.00 -12.02 2.10
C MET A 263 20.05 -10.79 3.00
N THR A 264 19.05 -10.62 3.87
CA THR A 264 19.03 -9.53 4.86
C THR A 264 20.12 -9.70 5.92
N SER A 265 20.30 -10.92 6.45
CA SER A 265 21.39 -11.17 7.41
C SER A 265 22.77 -10.98 6.78
N ASP A 266 22.94 -11.40 5.52
CA ASP A 266 24.19 -11.23 4.78
C ASP A 266 24.48 -9.74 4.52
N TYR A 267 23.45 -8.96 4.17
CA TYR A 267 23.55 -7.51 4.01
C TYR A 267 23.96 -6.81 5.32
N ASP A 268 23.33 -7.15 6.44
CA ASP A 268 23.66 -6.58 7.75
C ASP A 268 25.09 -6.96 8.17
N HIS A 269 25.51 -8.20 7.93
CA HIS A 269 26.89 -8.64 8.16
C HIS A 269 27.89 -7.83 7.34
N LEU A 270 27.63 -7.66 6.03
CA LEU A 270 28.51 -6.90 5.14
C LEU A 270 28.59 -5.42 5.53
N LYS A 271 27.48 -4.85 6.00
CA LYS A 271 27.42 -3.47 6.51
C LYS A 271 28.27 -3.29 7.77
N VAL A 272 28.23 -4.26 8.70
CA VAL A 272 29.10 -4.26 9.89
C VAL A 272 30.56 -4.37 9.48
N GLN A 273 30.90 -5.28 8.56
CA GLN A 273 32.26 -5.46 8.06
C GLN A 273 32.81 -4.19 7.41
N LEU A 274 32.01 -3.51 6.59
CA LEU A 274 32.38 -2.22 5.99
C LEU A 274 32.62 -1.13 7.04
N SER A 275 31.83 -1.10 8.12
CA SER A 275 32.03 -0.13 9.21
C SER A 275 33.35 -0.38 9.93
N ILE A 276 33.67 -1.65 10.23
CA ILE A 276 34.94 -2.05 10.83
C ILE A 276 36.11 -1.64 9.93
N GLU A 277 36.02 -1.90 8.63
CA GLU A 277 37.06 -1.52 7.67
C GLU A 277 37.26 0.00 7.61
N LYS A 278 36.16 0.78 7.56
CA LYS A 278 36.23 2.25 7.61
C LYS A 278 36.90 2.76 8.90
N ASP A 279 36.60 2.15 10.03
CA ASP A 279 37.18 2.56 11.32
C ASP A 279 38.66 2.19 11.42
N THR A 280 39.05 1.00 10.94
CA THR A 280 40.47 0.62 10.87
C THR A 280 41.27 1.51 9.92
N ALA A 281 40.72 1.86 8.74
CA ALA A 281 41.34 2.80 7.81
C ALA A 281 41.48 4.20 8.43
N ARG A 282 40.45 4.69 9.11
CA ARG A 282 40.48 5.99 9.83
C ARG A 282 41.52 5.99 10.94
N ASN A 283 41.66 4.89 11.69
CA ASN A 283 42.65 4.77 12.77
C ASN A 283 44.08 4.73 12.21
N LYS A 284 44.33 3.97 11.14
CA LYS A 284 45.64 3.98 10.45
C LYS A 284 46.00 5.36 9.93
N MET A 285 45.05 6.08 9.31
CA MET A 285 45.25 7.45 8.84
C MET A 285 45.60 8.42 9.97
N LYS A 286 44.90 8.32 11.11
CA LYS A 286 45.21 9.12 12.30
C LYS A 286 46.61 8.84 12.83
N SER A 287 47.01 7.56 12.89
CA SER A 287 48.35 7.15 13.32
C SER A 287 49.43 7.71 12.40
N LEU A 288 49.28 7.57 11.08
CA LEU A 288 50.23 8.11 10.10
C LEU A 288 50.33 9.65 10.19
N LYS A 289 49.20 10.34 10.39
CA LYS A 289 49.20 11.79 10.59
C LYS A 289 49.97 12.19 11.86
N GLN A 290 49.76 11.49 12.97
CA GLN A 290 50.48 11.75 14.21
C GLN A 290 51.99 11.50 14.08
N GLU A 291 52.40 10.47 13.33
CA GLU A 291 53.81 10.20 13.03
C GLU A 291 54.44 11.36 12.25
N LEU A 292 53.79 11.79 11.16
CA LEU A 292 54.23 12.94 10.35
C LEU A 292 54.32 14.24 11.15
N GLU A 293 53.36 14.49 12.05
CA GLU A 293 53.36 15.69 12.91
C GLU A 293 54.56 15.69 13.87
N LYS A 294 54.90 14.52 14.44
CA LYS A 294 56.11 14.37 15.27
C LYS A 294 57.38 14.59 14.46
N GLU A 295 57.45 14.04 13.24
CA GLU A 295 58.60 14.23 12.34
C GLU A 295 58.81 15.72 12.01
N ILE A 296 57.73 16.44 11.70
CA ILE A 296 57.77 17.89 11.45
C ILE A 296 58.26 18.63 12.69
N GLN A 297 57.75 18.28 13.87
CA GLN A 297 58.18 18.90 15.13
C GLN A 297 59.69 18.70 15.38
N ILE A 298 60.21 17.49 15.15
CA ILE A 298 61.65 17.19 15.26
C ILE A 298 62.46 18.07 14.30
N ILE A 299 62.03 18.20 13.05
CA ILE A 299 62.70 19.05 12.05
C ILE A 299 62.66 20.53 12.46
N GLU A 300 61.55 21.02 12.99
CA GLU A 300 61.42 22.40 13.46
C GLU A 300 62.31 22.69 14.67
N ASP A 301 62.37 21.78 15.63
CA ASP A 301 63.22 21.90 16.82
C ASP A 301 64.71 21.86 16.42
N PHE A 302 65.07 20.99 15.48
CA PHE A 302 66.43 20.96 14.90
C PHE A 302 66.77 22.31 14.24
N ARG A 303 65.91 22.83 13.36
CA ARG A 303 66.11 24.14 12.70
C ARG A 303 66.20 25.31 13.68
N LYS A 304 65.44 25.29 14.78
CA LYS A 304 65.54 26.29 15.85
C LYS A 304 66.89 26.22 16.56
N SER A 305 67.33 25.01 16.89
CA SER A 305 68.63 24.80 17.55
C SER A 305 69.80 25.23 16.65
N GLU A 306 69.72 24.96 15.35
CA GLU A 306 70.70 25.37 14.35
C GLU A 306 70.74 26.90 14.20
N LYS A 307 69.57 27.57 14.10
CA LYS A 307 69.49 29.03 14.08
C LYS A 307 70.10 29.67 15.32
N LEU A 308 69.83 29.13 16.50
CA LEU A 308 70.42 29.61 17.76
C LEU A 308 71.94 29.41 17.82
N ALA A 309 72.46 28.32 17.23
CA ALA A 309 73.89 28.08 17.13
C ALA A 309 74.56 29.10 16.18
N VAL A 310 73.98 29.33 15.00
CA VAL A 310 74.46 30.34 14.04
C VAL A 310 74.38 31.75 14.63
N GLU A 311 73.31 32.09 15.34
CA GLU A 311 73.16 33.40 15.97
C GLU A 311 74.20 33.61 17.08
N LYS A 312 74.49 32.59 17.89
CA LYS A 312 75.60 32.63 18.86
C LYS A 312 76.95 32.81 18.17
N GLU A 313 77.22 32.07 17.10
CA GLU A 313 78.47 32.13 16.37
C GLU A 313 78.68 33.51 15.69
N VAL A 314 77.61 34.09 15.13
CA VAL A 314 77.62 35.45 14.58
C VAL A 314 77.85 36.48 15.68
N ASN A 315 77.22 36.33 16.86
CA ASN A 315 77.38 37.28 17.96
C ASN A 315 78.76 37.18 18.62
N GLU A 316 79.35 35.98 18.71
CA GLU A 316 80.75 35.78 19.11
C GLU A 316 81.70 36.44 18.11
N LYS A 317 81.51 36.22 16.80
CA LYS A 317 82.31 36.89 15.75
C LYS A 317 82.17 38.41 15.81
N LEU A 318 80.97 38.93 16.07
CA LEU A 318 80.73 40.38 16.21
C LEU A 318 81.39 40.96 17.48
N SER A 319 81.46 40.18 18.55
CA SER A 319 82.14 40.57 19.80
C SER A 319 83.66 40.51 19.66
N ALA A 320 84.18 39.51 18.93
CA ALA A 320 85.60 39.37 18.60
C ALA A 320 86.05 40.48 17.64
N GLU A 321 85.21 40.87 16.67
CA GLU A 321 85.46 42.00 15.78
C GLU A 321 85.43 43.34 16.53
N LYS A 322 84.53 43.52 17.51
CA LYS A 322 84.53 44.70 18.39
C LYS A 322 85.74 44.76 19.30
N GLU A 323 86.19 43.64 19.87
CA GLU A 323 87.47 43.53 20.60
C GLU A 323 88.66 43.83 19.70
N LYS A 324 88.64 43.35 18.45
CA LYS A 324 89.68 43.59 17.44
C LYS A 324 89.71 45.05 17.00
N GLN A 325 88.56 45.70 16.79
CA GLN A 325 88.47 47.14 16.52
C GLN A 325 88.91 47.99 17.73
N LYS A 326 88.64 47.54 18.96
CA LYS A 326 89.12 48.21 20.18
C LYS A 326 90.65 48.08 20.34
N ARG A 327 91.21 46.95 19.91
CA ARG A 327 92.66 46.70 19.83
C ARG A 327 93.32 47.42 18.64
N GLU A 328 92.63 47.61 17.51
CA GLU A 328 93.10 48.39 16.36
C GLU A 328 93.11 49.90 16.65
N VAL A 329 92.16 50.43 17.44
CA VAL A 329 92.20 51.83 17.90
C VAL A 329 93.31 52.07 18.93
N LEU A 330 93.67 51.06 19.74
CA LEU A 330 94.83 51.10 20.65
C LEU A 330 96.18 50.81 19.96
N ALA A 331 96.17 50.12 18.81
CA ALA A 331 97.36 49.81 18.03
C ALA A 331 97.65 50.83 16.92
N GLN A 332 96.71 51.72 16.55
CA GLN A 332 96.94 52.81 15.60
C GLN A 332 97.73 54.00 16.16
N GLU A 333 98.08 53.99 17.46
CA GLU A 333 99.04 54.92 18.07
C GLU A 333 100.49 54.36 18.05
N ALA A 334 100.68 53.09 17.71
CA ALA A 334 102.00 52.47 17.68
C ALA A 334 102.24 51.74 16.35
N VAL A 335 103.13 52.34 15.54
CA VAL A 335 103.91 51.70 14.46
C VAL A 335 103.37 51.89 13.03
N LEU A 336 103.69 53.07 12.49
CA LEU A 336 104.39 53.16 11.21
C LEU A 336 105.68 52.31 11.27
N LYS A 337 105.73 51.15 10.58
CA LYS A 337 106.89 50.63 9.81
C LYS A 337 106.68 49.19 9.27
N ALA A 338 106.62 49.12 7.94
CA ALA A 338 107.19 48.14 7.01
C ALA A 338 106.73 46.66 6.95
N GLN A 339 106.09 46.36 5.80
CA GLN A 339 106.39 45.32 4.78
C GLN A 339 106.06 43.81 4.98
N ALA A 340 105.17 43.36 4.07
CA ALA A 340 105.31 42.28 3.06
C ALA A 340 104.85 40.83 3.34
N ALA A 341 103.92 40.40 2.45
CA ALA A 341 103.81 39.12 1.72
C ALA A 341 103.12 37.87 2.32
N GLU A 342 101.99 37.52 1.67
CA GLU A 342 101.63 36.22 1.03
C GLU A 342 100.86 35.08 1.74
N GLU A 343 99.99 34.47 0.91
CA GLU A 343 99.38 33.11 0.89
C GLU A 343 97.98 32.81 1.48
N GLN A 344 97.10 32.30 0.58
CA GLN A 344 95.86 31.53 0.85
C GLN A 344 96.20 30.01 1.01
N PRO A 345 95.29 29.09 1.47
CA PRO A 345 94.22 28.52 0.61
C PRO A 345 92.92 28.00 1.31
N VAL A 346 91.83 28.03 0.52
CA VAL A 346 90.75 27.03 0.23
C VAL A 346 90.49 25.80 1.15
N PHE A 347 89.23 25.60 1.57
CA PHE A 347 88.44 24.32 1.64
C PHE A 347 87.08 24.61 2.36
N GLN A 348 85.90 24.04 2.10
CA GLN A 348 85.33 23.16 1.08
C GLN A 348 83.80 23.33 1.21
N VAL A 349 83.09 23.51 0.09
CA VAL A 349 81.62 23.48 0.04
C VAL A 349 81.20 22.01 0.05
N ALA A 350 80.35 21.62 1.01
CA ALA A 350 79.86 20.26 1.14
C ALA A 350 78.83 19.95 0.02
N GLU A 351 79.22 19.05 -0.88
CA GLU A 351 78.44 18.49 -2.01
C GLU A 351 77.23 17.61 -1.62
N GLY A 352 76.73 17.68 -0.38
CA GLY A 352 75.58 16.84 0.05
C GLY A 352 74.20 17.40 -0.32
N GLY A 353 74.10 18.68 -0.65
CA GLY A 353 72.81 19.36 -0.85
C GLY A 353 72.19 19.11 -2.24
N GLU A 354 73.00 19.07 -3.29
CA GLU A 354 72.47 19.02 -4.67
C GLU A 354 71.83 17.66 -5.01
N GLU A 355 72.38 16.54 -4.52
CA GLU A 355 71.82 15.21 -4.72
C GLU A 355 70.49 15.02 -3.98
N LEU A 356 70.40 15.52 -2.74
CA LEU A 356 69.15 15.52 -1.96
C LEU A 356 68.09 16.43 -2.60
N ILE A 357 68.49 17.58 -3.14
CA ILE A 357 67.58 18.49 -3.87
C ILE A 357 67.10 17.85 -5.17
N GLN A 358 67.95 17.10 -5.89
CA GLN A 358 67.55 16.37 -7.10
C GLN A 358 66.56 15.24 -6.77
N GLN A 359 66.82 14.43 -5.74
CA GLN A 359 65.91 13.37 -5.30
C GLN A 359 64.56 13.95 -4.82
N LEU A 360 64.56 15.07 -4.12
CA LEU A 360 63.34 15.75 -3.67
C LEU A 360 62.52 16.28 -4.85
N ASN A 361 63.19 16.77 -5.90
CA ASN A 361 62.53 17.21 -7.13
C ASN A 361 61.95 16.03 -7.95
N GLU A 362 62.61 14.87 -8.00
CA GLU A 362 62.08 13.66 -8.62
C GLU A 362 60.86 13.09 -7.87
N LEU A 363 60.95 13.02 -6.54
CA LEU A 363 59.82 12.61 -5.70
C LEU A 363 58.62 13.56 -5.89
N LYS A 364 58.86 14.86 -5.99
CA LYS A 364 57.81 15.85 -6.25
C LYS A 364 57.17 15.70 -7.63
N LYS A 365 57.97 15.36 -8.66
CA LYS A 365 57.44 15.03 -10.00
C LYS A 365 56.59 13.75 -9.96
N MET A 366 57.06 12.70 -9.30
CA MET A 366 56.29 11.48 -9.11
C MET A 366 54.99 11.72 -8.35
N GLU A 367 55.02 12.53 -7.29
CA GLU A 367 53.84 12.92 -6.53
C GLU A 367 52.81 13.65 -7.40
N THR A 368 53.27 14.57 -8.27
CA THR A 368 52.37 15.27 -9.20
C THR A 368 51.75 14.33 -10.24
N LEU A 369 52.52 13.38 -10.77
CA LEU A 369 52.02 12.35 -11.69
C LEU A 369 50.99 11.44 -11.03
N GLN A 370 51.28 10.96 -9.81
CA GLN A 370 50.36 10.12 -9.05
C GLN A 370 49.07 10.86 -8.71
N LYS A 371 49.14 12.15 -8.35
CA LYS A 371 47.96 12.99 -8.13
C LYS A 371 47.11 13.13 -9.40
N GLN A 372 47.73 13.32 -10.56
CA GLN A 372 47.02 13.38 -11.84
C GLN A 372 46.35 12.05 -12.19
N ASP A 373 47.00 10.92 -11.92
CA ASP A 373 46.42 9.60 -12.20
C ASP A 373 45.28 9.25 -11.24
N ILE A 374 45.38 9.62 -9.96
CA ILE A 374 44.26 9.54 -9.01
C ILE A 374 43.07 10.37 -9.52
N GLU A 375 43.31 11.59 -10.01
CA GLU A 375 42.25 12.43 -10.55
C GLU A 375 41.59 11.82 -11.79
N LYS A 376 42.38 11.22 -12.70
CA LYS A 376 41.84 10.49 -13.87
C LYS A 376 40.99 9.29 -13.44
N LEU A 377 41.47 8.49 -12.49
CA LEU A 377 40.73 7.33 -11.97
C LEU A 377 39.45 7.75 -11.25
N GLN A 378 39.46 8.84 -10.48
CA GLN A 378 38.26 9.40 -9.87
C GLN A 378 37.25 9.87 -10.92
N LYS A 379 37.69 10.53 -11.99
CA LYS A 379 36.82 10.93 -13.10
C LYS A 379 36.23 9.73 -13.84
N GLN A 380 37.02 8.67 -14.05
CA GLN A 380 36.54 7.42 -14.67
C GLN A 380 35.53 6.70 -13.76
N LEU A 381 35.78 6.66 -12.45
CA LEU A 381 34.87 6.06 -11.47
C LEU A 381 33.54 6.81 -11.42
N PHE A 382 33.57 8.16 -11.41
CA PHE A 382 32.36 8.98 -11.45
C PHE A 382 31.54 8.73 -12.72
N ARG A 383 32.19 8.65 -13.89
CA ARG A 383 31.52 8.33 -15.16
C ARG A 383 30.93 6.92 -15.15
N CYS A 384 31.68 5.94 -14.66
CA CYS A 384 31.21 4.55 -14.58
C CYS A 384 30.01 4.43 -13.64
N ASN A 385 30.08 5.05 -12.46
CA ASN A 385 29.01 5.06 -11.49
C ASN A 385 27.74 5.74 -12.04
N GLY A 386 27.88 6.90 -12.70
CA GLY A 386 26.75 7.58 -13.34
C GLY A 386 26.11 6.76 -14.48
N ILE A 387 26.90 5.99 -15.23
CA ILE A 387 26.35 5.05 -16.23
C ILE A 387 25.57 3.92 -15.55
N TRP A 388 26.07 3.37 -14.45
CA TRP A 388 25.38 2.34 -13.68
C TRP A 388 24.10 2.84 -13.04
N GLU A 389 24.09 4.07 -12.50
CA GLU A 389 22.88 4.72 -11.97
C GLU A 389 21.82 4.89 -13.06
N LYS A 390 22.20 5.36 -14.25
CA LYS A 390 21.28 5.45 -15.40
C LYS A 390 20.74 4.08 -15.82
N LYS A 391 21.61 3.07 -15.90
CA LYS A 391 21.20 1.69 -16.20
C LYS A 391 20.22 1.14 -15.15
N PHE A 392 20.46 1.45 -13.88
CA PHE A 392 19.60 1.04 -12.78
C PHE A 392 18.23 1.73 -12.84
N GLU A 393 18.18 3.03 -13.10
CA GLU A 393 16.91 3.75 -13.27
C GLU A 393 16.12 3.24 -14.49
N ILE A 394 16.79 2.95 -15.61
CA ILE A 394 16.13 2.31 -16.78
C ILE A 394 15.56 0.94 -16.39
N LEU A 395 16.32 0.12 -15.65
CA LEU A 395 15.86 -1.20 -15.21
C LEU A 395 14.67 -1.12 -14.26
N LYS A 396 14.66 -0.13 -13.36
CA LYS A 396 13.56 0.13 -12.44
C LYS A 396 12.31 0.60 -13.19
N ALA A 397 12.47 1.50 -14.16
CA ALA A 397 11.39 1.95 -15.03
C ALA A 397 10.81 0.79 -15.85
N SER A 398 11.65 -0.07 -16.44
CA SER A 398 11.19 -1.24 -17.20
C SER A 398 10.47 -2.26 -16.31
N PHE A 399 10.95 -2.48 -15.08
CA PHE A 399 10.25 -3.33 -14.11
C PHE A 399 8.86 -2.80 -13.75
N HIS A 400 8.72 -1.49 -13.53
CA HIS A 400 7.43 -0.86 -13.31
C HIS A 400 6.50 -1.00 -14.51
N ALA A 401 7.02 -0.79 -15.73
CA ALA A 401 6.24 -0.98 -16.96
C ALA A 401 5.73 -2.42 -17.11
N ILE A 402 6.56 -3.43 -16.83
CA ILE A 402 6.16 -4.85 -16.85
C ILE A 402 5.07 -5.13 -15.81
N LYS A 403 5.23 -4.59 -14.59
CA LYS A 403 4.24 -4.76 -13.53
C LYS A 403 2.89 -4.16 -13.89
N ASP A 404 2.88 -2.96 -14.44
CA ASP A 404 1.66 -2.27 -14.87
C ASP A 404 1.00 -2.98 -16.05
N GLU A 405 1.81 -3.49 -16.99
CA GLU A 405 1.32 -4.26 -18.13
C GLU A 405 0.72 -5.60 -17.71
N MET A 406 1.35 -6.33 -16.79
CA MET A 406 0.81 -7.55 -16.19
C MET A 406 -0.50 -7.27 -15.45
N PHE A 407 -0.56 -6.18 -14.68
CA PHE A 407 -1.79 -5.76 -14.00
C PHE A 407 -2.91 -5.47 -15.01
N LEU A 408 -2.60 -4.77 -16.10
CA LEU A 408 -3.57 -4.46 -17.15
C LEU A 408 -4.04 -5.71 -17.88
N ARG A 409 -3.13 -6.63 -18.24
CA ARG A 409 -3.47 -7.93 -18.83
C ARG A 409 -4.40 -8.73 -17.93
N GLN A 410 -4.08 -8.83 -16.64
CA GLN A 410 -4.91 -9.57 -15.69
C GLN A 410 -6.28 -8.91 -15.51
N THR A 411 -6.33 -7.58 -15.48
CA THR A 411 -7.59 -6.82 -15.39
C THR A 411 -8.45 -7.04 -16.63
N LEU A 412 -7.87 -6.93 -17.83
CA LEU A 412 -8.57 -7.17 -19.09
C LEU A 412 -9.05 -8.62 -19.21
N GLN A 413 -8.25 -9.60 -18.78
CA GLN A 413 -8.65 -11.00 -18.78
C GLN A 413 -9.86 -11.24 -17.86
N ARG A 414 -9.90 -10.60 -16.68
CA ARG A 414 -11.06 -10.65 -15.78
C ARG A 414 -12.29 -9.96 -16.36
N GLN A 415 -12.11 -8.79 -16.99
CA GLN A 415 -13.21 -8.08 -17.65
C GLN A 415 -13.77 -8.86 -18.83
N ALA A 416 -12.91 -9.47 -19.66
CA ALA A 416 -13.31 -10.33 -20.75
C ALA A 416 -14.10 -11.53 -20.23
N ALA A 417 -13.61 -12.21 -19.19
CA ALA A 417 -14.35 -13.30 -18.54
C ALA A 417 -15.71 -12.81 -17.99
N SER A 418 -15.76 -11.65 -17.34
CA SER A 418 -17.01 -11.05 -16.86
C SER A 418 -17.98 -10.72 -17.99
N LEU A 419 -17.50 -10.27 -19.15
CA LEU A 419 -18.32 -9.95 -20.32
C LEU A 419 -18.90 -11.21 -20.96
N GLN A 420 -18.13 -12.30 -21.02
CA GLN A 420 -18.63 -13.60 -21.52
C GLN A 420 -19.78 -14.17 -20.65
N HIS A 421 -19.89 -13.69 -19.40
CA HIS A 421 -20.99 -14.05 -18.49
C HIS A 421 -22.05 -12.95 -18.34
N ALA A 422 -21.94 -11.84 -19.06
CA ALA A 422 -22.92 -10.75 -19.04
C ALA A 422 -24.00 -11.00 -20.10
N SER A 423 -25.19 -11.46 -19.67
CA SER A 423 -26.37 -11.56 -20.53
C SER A 423 -27.08 -10.21 -20.64
N VAL A 424 -27.31 -9.73 -21.86
CA VAL A 424 -28.10 -8.52 -22.13
C VAL A 424 -29.59 -8.85 -21.99
N ASN A 425 -30.21 -8.40 -20.90
CA ASN A 425 -31.68 -8.41 -20.79
C ASN A 425 -32.23 -7.14 -21.46
N TYR A 426 -32.86 -7.31 -22.61
CA TYR A 426 -33.74 -6.29 -23.18
C TYR A 426 -35.03 -6.28 -22.38
N MET A 427 -35.16 -5.36 -21.42
CA MET A 427 -36.46 -5.03 -20.84
C MET A 427 -37.26 -4.24 -21.89
N MET A 428 -38.12 -4.94 -22.63
CA MET A 428 -39.25 -4.31 -23.29
C MET A 428 -40.31 -4.03 -22.21
N ASP A 429 -40.53 -2.76 -21.91
CA ASP A 429 -41.66 -2.34 -21.08
C ASP A 429 -42.96 -2.67 -21.82
N SER A 430 -43.67 -3.69 -21.36
CA SER A 430 -45.09 -3.89 -21.70
C SER A 430 -45.81 -4.59 -20.56
N ALA A 431 -46.78 -3.87 -20.00
CA ALA A 431 -47.72 -4.36 -19.02
C ALA A 431 -48.66 -5.38 -19.68
N GLY A 432 -48.83 -6.54 -19.05
CA GLY A 432 -49.90 -7.49 -19.39
C GLY A 432 -49.44 -8.95 -19.39
N SER A 433 -50.10 -9.74 -18.53
CA SER A 433 -50.29 -11.20 -18.54
C SER A 433 -49.78 -11.96 -19.77
N TYR A 434 -49.11 -13.10 -19.59
CA TYR A 434 -49.56 -14.44 -20.03
C TYR A 434 -48.51 -15.51 -19.71
N GLN A 435 -49.00 -16.76 -19.69
CA GLN A 435 -48.42 -18.01 -19.23
C GLN A 435 -47.01 -18.32 -19.72
N SER A 436 -46.24 -18.99 -18.86
CA SER A 436 -44.97 -19.61 -19.18
C SER A 436 -45.18 -20.88 -20.02
N PRO A 437 -44.49 -21.05 -21.16
CA PRO A 437 -44.26 -22.36 -21.75
C PRO A 437 -42.87 -22.87 -21.34
N VAL A 438 -42.85 -24.13 -20.92
CA VAL A 438 -41.66 -24.95 -20.76
C VAL A 438 -41.06 -25.21 -22.14
N TYR A 439 -39.80 -24.83 -22.36
CA TYR A 439 -38.92 -25.46 -23.35
C TYR A 439 -37.48 -25.54 -22.82
N ASN A 440 -36.92 -26.73 -22.96
CA ASN A 440 -35.55 -27.12 -22.64
C ASN A 440 -34.51 -26.41 -23.52
N GLY A 441 -33.32 -26.19 -22.96
CA GLY A 441 -32.07 -26.11 -23.71
C GLY A 441 -31.13 -24.98 -23.28
N PHE A 442 -29.93 -25.37 -22.81
CA PHE A 442 -28.76 -24.54 -22.45
C PHE A 442 -28.76 -23.87 -21.06
N LYS A 443 -28.38 -24.67 -20.05
CA LYS A 443 -27.82 -24.16 -18.78
C LYS A 443 -26.32 -23.93 -18.95
N MET A 444 -25.88 -22.67 -18.89
CA MET A 444 -24.52 -22.30 -18.49
C MET A 444 -24.49 -21.98 -16.98
N PRO A 445 -23.35 -22.19 -16.29
CA PRO A 445 -23.30 -22.24 -14.84
C PRO A 445 -23.46 -20.85 -14.21
N SER A 446 -24.49 -20.71 -13.38
CA SER A 446 -24.63 -19.59 -12.44
C SER A 446 -23.67 -19.79 -11.28
N SER A 447 -22.52 -19.11 -11.34
CA SER A 447 -21.66 -18.93 -10.17
C SER A 447 -20.88 -17.62 -10.27
N TYR A 448 -21.56 -16.52 -9.99
CA TYR A 448 -20.91 -15.31 -9.48
C TYR A 448 -21.77 -14.74 -8.35
N ALA A 449 -21.58 -15.30 -7.16
CA ALA A 449 -21.84 -14.57 -5.93
C ALA A 449 -20.84 -13.39 -5.92
N GLY A 450 -21.37 -12.17 -6.06
CA GLY A 450 -20.57 -10.95 -6.06
C GLY A 450 -19.84 -10.77 -4.74
N THR A 451 -18.52 -10.96 -4.75
CA THR A 451 -17.62 -10.33 -3.79
C THR A 451 -17.52 -8.85 -4.15
N LEU A 452 -18.31 -8.02 -3.48
CA LEU A 452 -18.07 -6.58 -3.41
C LEU A 452 -16.80 -6.35 -2.57
N LEU A 453 -15.77 -5.76 -3.18
CA LEU A 453 -14.60 -5.21 -2.50
C LEU A 453 -14.19 -3.87 -3.15
N PRO A 454 -13.42 -3.02 -2.44
CA PRO A 454 -13.76 -1.64 -2.12
C PRO A 454 -13.38 -0.66 -3.22
N ASN A 455 -14.15 0.43 -3.30
CA ASN A 455 -13.88 1.54 -4.19
C ASN A 455 -12.66 2.32 -3.70
N ILE A 456 -11.53 2.21 -4.41
CA ILE A 456 -10.39 3.11 -4.24
C ILE A 456 -10.09 3.75 -5.60
N GLY A 457 -10.49 5.02 -5.71
CA GLY A 457 -9.79 6.01 -6.52
C GLY A 457 -10.10 6.07 -8.01
N THR A 458 -11.27 6.57 -8.38
CA THR A 458 -11.46 7.28 -9.66
C THR A 458 -12.24 8.58 -9.42
N GLY A 459 -11.55 9.71 -9.61
CA GLY A 459 -12.14 11.04 -9.54
C GLY A 459 -13.24 11.19 -10.57
N GLY A 460 -14.42 11.62 -10.11
CA GLY A 460 -15.56 11.91 -10.97
C GLY A 460 -15.28 13.12 -11.87
N PHE A 461 -15.26 12.88 -13.17
CA PHE A 461 -15.68 13.89 -14.14
C PHE A 461 -17.19 14.09 -13.97
N GLN A 462 -17.58 15.25 -13.47
CA GLN A 462 -18.96 15.71 -13.51
C GLN A 462 -19.40 15.86 -14.97
N LYS A 463 -20.31 15.01 -15.43
CA LYS A 463 -21.21 15.35 -16.54
C LYS A 463 -22.27 16.31 -15.97
N MET A 464 -22.18 17.58 -16.38
CA MET A 464 -23.31 18.50 -16.28
C MET A 464 -24.33 18.12 -17.35
N ASP A 465 -25.50 17.66 -16.94
CA ASP A 465 -26.66 17.65 -17.82
C ASP A 465 -27.19 19.08 -17.95
N ARG A 466 -26.97 19.63 -19.15
CA ARG A 466 -27.63 20.84 -19.64
C ARG A 466 -29.04 20.45 -20.06
N THR A 467 -30.04 20.75 -19.25
CA THR A 467 -31.41 20.98 -19.76
C THR A 467 -31.55 22.47 -20.03
N GLY A 468 -31.58 22.82 -21.31
CA GLY A 468 -31.86 24.18 -21.75
C GLY A 468 -33.37 24.45 -21.70
N GLU A 469 -33.75 25.53 -21.03
CA GLU A 469 -34.87 26.37 -21.44
C GLU A 469 -34.34 27.80 -21.53
N ILE A 470 -34.53 28.39 -22.71
CA ILE A 470 -34.03 29.70 -23.11
C ILE A 470 -35.22 30.65 -23.20
N MET A 471 -35.07 31.81 -22.54
CA MET A 471 -35.74 33.11 -22.75
C MET A 471 -37.24 33.20 -22.39
N ASP A 472 -37.78 34.25 -21.76
CA ASP A 472 -37.44 35.68 -21.84
C ASP A 472 -37.91 36.49 -20.60
N ILE A 473 -37.08 37.48 -20.24
CA ILE A 473 -37.36 38.91 -19.97
C ILE A 473 -38.69 39.28 -19.25
N SER A 474 -38.59 39.87 -18.04
CA SER A 474 -38.96 41.29 -17.79
C SER A 474 -39.00 41.68 -16.31
N VAL A 475 -38.33 42.81 -16.07
CA VAL A 475 -38.35 43.78 -14.97
C VAL A 475 -39.73 44.01 -14.31
N LEU A 476 -39.78 44.13 -12.98
CA LEU A 476 -40.27 45.32 -12.20
C LEU A 476 -40.85 44.96 -10.83
N SER A 477 -40.26 45.60 -9.81
CA SER A 477 -40.94 46.39 -8.77
C SER A 477 -42.01 45.74 -7.86
N GLY A 478 -41.71 45.74 -6.56
CA GLY A 478 -42.52 46.55 -5.65
C GLY A 478 -43.16 45.88 -4.44
N ARG A 479 -42.89 46.51 -3.28
CA ARG A 479 -43.71 46.64 -2.05
C ARG A 479 -43.98 45.37 -1.24
N ARG A 480 -43.49 45.30 0.00
CA ARG A 480 -44.00 45.93 1.26
C ARG A 480 -45.25 45.26 1.82
N THR A 481 -45.29 45.30 3.15
CA THR A 481 -46.34 44.93 4.10
C THR A 481 -46.36 43.44 4.47
N ASP A 482 -46.55 43.04 5.71
CA ASP A 482 -46.51 43.74 7.01
C ASP A 482 -46.48 42.67 8.11
N CYS A 483 -46.04 43.11 9.28
CA CYS A 483 -46.03 42.41 10.55
C CYS A 483 -47.42 41.93 11.00
N SER A 484 -47.44 40.77 11.67
CA SER A 484 -48.16 40.46 12.93
C SER A 484 -48.19 38.94 13.03
N GLY A 485 -47.79 38.30 14.13
CA GLY A 485 -48.06 38.68 15.50
C GLY A 485 -48.88 37.54 16.11
N ASN A 486 -48.56 37.20 17.36
CA ASN A 486 -49.18 36.17 18.21
C ASN A 486 -48.83 34.71 17.90
N SER A 487 -48.77 33.80 18.86
CA SER A 487 -48.56 33.79 20.32
C SER A 487 -48.86 32.34 20.71
N PHE A 488 -48.04 31.75 21.59
CA PHE A 488 -48.40 30.64 22.48
C PHE A 488 -49.10 29.40 21.89
N ASN A 489 -48.33 28.32 21.72
CA ASN A 489 -48.26 27.23 22.70
C ASN A 489 -47.01 26.38 22.48
#